data_AF-A0A1H9TXG1-F1
#
_entry.id   AF-A0A1H9TXG1-F1
#
_cell.length_a   1.000
_cell.length_b   1.000
_cell.length_c   1.000
_cell.angle_alpha   90.00
_cell.angle_beta   90.00
_cell.angle_gamma   90.00
#
_symmetry.space_group_name_H-M   'P 1'
#
loop_
_entity.id
_entity.type
_entity.pdbx_description
1 polymer ?
#
loop_
_entity_poly.entity_id
_entity_poly.type
_entity_poly.pdbx_seq_one_letter_code
_entity_poly.pdbx_strand_id
1 'polypeptide(L)'
;MTGALKKIIYNCRQATFLIEKKTLGKITAAETLQLQIHLAGCSICRTFQQQSILINRLFTGFKTEELKLDDDFKSSLKQRIEKEMNKN
;
A
#
# COMPACT_ATOMS: atom_id res chain seq x y z
N MET A 1 6.00 12.62 -29.70
CA MET A 1 5.97 11.92 -28.40
C MET A 1 6.59 10.54 -28.58
N THR A 2 7.54 10.13 -27.73
CA THR A 2 8.13 8.78 -27.82
C THR A 2 7.08 7.70 -27.51
N GLY A 3 7.22 6.50 -28.08
CA GLY A 3 6.26 5.41 -27.89
C GLY A 3 6.10 4.97 -26.42
N ALA A 4 7.16 5.13 -25.62
CA ALA A 4 7.14 4.86 -24.18
C ALA A 4 6.21 5.83 -23.41
N LEU A 5 6.29 7.13 -23.70
CA LEU A 5 5.42 8.14 -23.06
C LEU A 5 3.94 7.89 -23.36
N LYS A 6 3.62 7.47 -24.59
CA LYS A 6 2.24 7.10 -24.96
C LYS A 6 1.71 5.94 -24.10
N LYS A 7 2.53 4.91 -23.84
CA LYS A 7 2.15 3.77 -22.98
C LYS A 7 1.92 4.18 -21.53
N ILE A 8 2.56 5.24 -21.05
CA ILE A 8 2.36 5.77 -19.69
C ILE A 8 1.04 6.55 -19.62
N ILE A 9 0.81 7.46 -20.57
CA ILE A 9 -0.35 8.36 -20.58
C ILE A 9 -1.67 7.59 -20.73
N TYR A 10 -1.72 6.57 -21.60
CA TYR A 10 -2.97 5.88 -21.94
C TYR A 10 -3.16 4.54 -21.21
N ASN A 11 -2.58 4.38 -20.02
CA ASN A 11 -2.66 3.13 -19.26
C ASN A 11 -3.14 3.36 -17.82
N CYS A 12 -4.45 3.59 -17.67
CA CYS A 12 -5.08 3.76 -16.36
C CYS A 12 -4.90 2.54 -15.45
N ARG A 13 -4.83 1.32 -16.00
CA ARG A 13 -4.61 0.08 -15.23
C ARG A 13 -3.27 0.11 -14.50
N GLN A 14 -2.21 0.53 -15.18
CA GLN A 14 -0.90 0.68 -14.54
C GLN A 14 -0.92 1.84 -13.53
N ALA A 15 -1.61 2.93 -13.84
CA ALA A 15 -1.70 4.08 -12.94
C ALA A 15 -2.39 3.72 -11.61
N THR A 16 -3.54 3.02 -11.64
CA THR A 16 -4.23 2.57 -10.43
C THR A 16 -3.39 1.60 -9.61
N PHE A 17 -2.67 0.68 -10.27
CA PHE A 17 -1.70 -0.18 -9.59
C PHE A 17 -0.59 0.61 -8.89
N LEU A 18 0.01 1.60 -9.56
CA LEU A 18 1.06 2.44 -8.97
C LEU A 18 0.53 3.33 -7.83
N ILE A 19 -0.73 3.77 -7.90
CA ILE A 19 -1.39 4.51 -6.82
C ILE A 19 -1.45 3.65 -5.55
N GLU A 20 -1.95 2.42 -5.64
CA GLU A 20 -2.01 1.52 -4.47
C GLU A 20 -0.60 1.14 -3.97
N LYS A 21 0.33 0.87 -4.90
CA LYS A 21 1.73 0.60 -4.57
C LYS A 21 2.37 1.74 -3.78
N LYS A 22 2.06 2.99 -4.14
CA LYS A 22 2.51 4.19 -3.43
C LYS A 22 1.88 4.29 -2.05
N THR A 23 0.58 4.05 -1.91
CA THR A 23 -0.12 4.11 -0.61
C THR A 23 0.43 3.08 0.39
N LEU A 24 0.89 1.93 -0.09
CA LEU A 24 1.54 0.90 0.73
C LEU A 24 3.04 1.16 0.99
N GLY A 25 3.61 2.28 0.53
CA GLY A 25 5.01 2.64 0.73
C GLY A 25 6.03 1.85 -0.10
N LYS A 26 5.60 1.12 -1.14
CA LYS A 26 6.44 0.19 -1.91
C LYS A 26 6.91 0.73 -3.27
N ILE A 27 6.62 1.99 -3.61
CA ILE A 27 6.86 2.55 -4.95
C ILE A 27 8.31 3.03 -5.13
N THR A 28 8.88 2.83 -6.33
CA THR A 28 10.21 3.35 -6.69
C THR A 28 10.17 4.79 -7.22
N ALA A 29 11.32 5.45 -7.34
CA ALA A 29 11.42 6.80 -7.90
C ALA A 29 10.97 6.86 -9.38
N ALA A 30 11.37 5.88 -10.19
CA ALA A 30 11.00 5.80 -11.61
C ALA A 30 9.48 5.61 -11.79
N GLU A 31 8.87 4.75 -10.97
CA GLU A 31 7.42 4.54 -10.95
C GLU A 31 6.67 5.78 -10.46
N THR A 32 7.23 6.50 -9.50
CA THR A 32 6.67 7.77 -9.04
C THR A 32 6.63 8.78 -10.18
N LEU A 33 7.73 8.94 -10.93
CA LEU A 33 7.75 9.83 -12.11
C LEU A 33 6.73 9.39 -13.17
N GLN A 34 6.66 8.09 -13.47
CA GLN A 34 5.67 7.53 -14.39
C GLN A 34 4.24 7.88 -13.96
N LEU A 35 3.94 7.71 -12.67
CA LEU A 35 2.63 8.01 -12.12
C LEU A 35 2.31 9.52 -12.20
N GLN A 36 3.27 10.40 -11.91
CA GLN A 36 3.08 11.85 -12.03
C GLN A 36 2.72 12.27 -13.46
N ILE A 37 3.42 11.71 -14.46
CA ILE A 37 3.13 11.96 -15.88
C ILE A 37 1.67 11.56 -16.22
N HIS A 38 1.21 10.40 -15.76
CA HIS A 38 -0.16 9.96 -16.01
C HIS A 38 -1.18 10.87 -15.31
N LEU A 39 -0.97 11.21 -14.04
CA LEU A 39 -1.90 12.02 -13.25
C LEU A 39 -2.02 13.46 -13.76
N ALA A 40 -0.99 14.00 -14.43
CA ALA A 40 -1.07 15.30 -15.11
C ALA A 40 -2.14 15.32 -16.21
N GLY A 41 -2.38 14.18 -16.89
CA GLY A 41 -3.31 14.08 -18.03
C GLY A 41 -4.65 13.40 -17.73
N CYS A 42 -4.77 12.64 -16.64
CA CYS A 42 -5.96 11.83 -16.35
C CYS A 42 -6.65 12.27 -15.06
N SER A 43 -7.78 12.98 -15.18
CA SER A 43 -8.60 13.42 -14.04
C SER A 43 -9.19 12.25 -13.25
N ILE A 44 -9.60 11.18 -13.94
CA ILE A 44 -10.21 10.00 -13.31
C ILE A 44 -9.22 9.34 -12.35
N CYS A 45 -7.96 9.18 -12.74
CA CYS A 45 -6.93 8.60 -11.88
C CYS A 45 -6.54 9.52 -10.71
N ARG A 46 -6.66 10.85 -10.86
CA ARG A 46 -6.53 11.79 -9.73
C ARG A 46 -7.65 11.60 -8.71
N THR A 47 -8.90 11.48 -9.17
CA THR A 47 -10.04 11.19 -8.30
C THR A 47 -9.87 9.84 -7.60
N PHE A 48 -9.48 8.79 -8.34
CA PHE A 48 -9.20 7.48 -7.77
C PHE A 48 -8.13 7.55 -6.67
N GLN A 49 -7.04 8.29 -6.89
CA GLN A 49 -6.00 8.49 -5.87
C GLN A 49 -6.55 9.12 -4.58
N GLN A 50 -7.37 10.17 -4.71
CA GLN A 50 -7.98 10.82 -3.55
C GLN A 50 -8.91 9.86 -2.80
N GLN A 51 -9.72 9.08 -3.53
CA GLN A 51 -10.60 8.07 -2.96
C GLN A 51 -9.82 6.96 -2.24
N SER A 52 -8.75 6.44 -2.85
CA SER A 52 -7.89 5.43 -2.24
C SER A 52 -7.26 5.92 -0.93
N ILE A 53 -6.76 7.17 -0.91
CA ILE A 53 -6.23 7.78 0.31
C ILE A 53 -7.32 7.90 1.38
N LEU A 54 -8.51 8.36 1.00
CA LEU A 54 -9.64 8.49 1.93
C LEU A 54 -10.02 7.13 2.53
N ILE A 55 -10.16 6.10 1.70
CA ILE A 55 -10.48 4.74 2.15
C ILE A 55 -9.43 4.25 3.14
N ASN A 56 -8.14 4.34 2.81
CA ASN A 56 -7.07 3.92 3.71
C ASN A 56 -7.06 4.70 5.03
N ARG A 57 -7.40 6.00 5.01
CA ARG A 57 -7.55 6.80 6.23
C ARG A 57 -8.74 6.37 7.07
N LEU A 58 -9.88 6.08 6.46
CA LEU A 58 -11.04 5.54 7.18
C LEU A 58 -10.66 4.24 7.90
N PHE A 59 -9.91 3.36 7.24
CA PHE A 59 -9.48 2.10 7.85
C PHE A 59 -8.42 2.23 8.94
N THR A 60 -7.51 3.21 8.83
CA THR A 60 -6.52 3.49 9.89
C THR A 60 -7.10 4.26 11.08
N GLY A 61 -8.22 4.95 10.88
CA GLY A 61 -8.94 5.68 11.92
C GLY A 61 -9.87 4.82 12.78
N PHE A 62 -10.11 3.55 12.42
CA PHE A 62 -10.75 2.62 13.33
C PHE A 62 -9.83 2.43 14.53
N LYS A 63 -10.21 3.04 15.66
CA LYS A 63 -9.69 2.62 16.96
C LYS A 63 -10.04 1.16 17.10
N THR A 64 -9.06 0.30 16.86
CA THR A 64 -9.03 -0.97 17.55
C THR A 64 -8.95 -0.57 19.02
N GLU A 65 -10.07 -0.64 19.76
CA GLU A 65 -10.00 -0.86 21.21
C GLU A 65 -8.86 -1.85 21.40
N GLU A 66 -7.83 -1.49 22.18
CA GLU A 66 -6.54 -2.17 22.18
C GLU A 66 -6.73 -3.66 21.93
N LEU A 67 -6.58 -4.08 20.66
CA LEU A 67 -6.82 -5.46 20.25
C LEU A 67 -5.59 -6.21 20.77
N LYS A 68 -5.58 -6.40 22.07
CA LYS A 68 -4.59 -7.12 22.81
C LYS A 68 -4.91 -8.57 22.54
N LEU A 69 -3.91 -9.28 22.02
CA LEU A 69 -3.92 -10.73 22.13
C LEU A 69 -4.18 -11.06 23.60
N ASP A 70 -5.08 -12.02 23.81
CA ASP A 70 -5.31 -12.59 25.12
C ASP A 70 -3.98 -13.02 25.76
N ASP A 71 -3.86 -12.84 27.07
CA ASP A 71 -2.59 -13.05 27.74
C ASP A 71 -2.17 -14.54 27.72
N ASP A 72 -3.11 -15.48 27.68
CA ASP A 72 -2.81 -16.91 27.51
C ASP A 72 -2.24 -17.16 26.10
N PHE A 73 -2.80 -16.50 25.08
CA PHE A 73 -2.25 -16.60 23.73
C PHE A 73 -0.83 -16.05 23.66
N LYS A 74 -0.55 -14.88 24.25
CA LYS A 74 0.81 -14.32 24.30
C LYS A 74 1.78 -15.25 25.02
N SER A 75 1.35 -15.84 26.14
CA SER A 75 2.16 -16.77 26.92
C SER A 75 2.50 -18.03 26.13
N SER A 76 1.50 -18.65 25.50
CA SER A 76 1.70 -19.85 24.68
C SER A 76 2.60 -19.59 23.47
N LEU A 77 2.51 -18.39 22.88
CA LEU A 77 3.34 -17.99 21.75
C LEU A 77 4.81 -17.80 22.17
N LYS A 78 5.06 -17.14 23.31
CA LYS A 78 6.41 -16.98 23.87
C LYS A 78 7.06 -18.34 24.14
N GLN A 79 6.34 -19.25 24.79
CA GLN A 79 6.85 -20.59 25.07
C GLN A 79 7.23 -21.36 23.79
N ARG A 80 6.44 -21.22 22.72
CA ARG A 80 6.76 -21.82 21.41
C ARG A 80 8.04 -21.22 20.82
N ILE A 81 8.20 -19.89 20.86
CA ILE A 81 9.39 -19.22 20.34
C ILE A 81 10.65 -19.67 21.09
N GLU A 82 10.61 -19.64 22.43
CA GLU A 82 11.73 -20.09 23.27
C GLU A 82 12.08 -21.56 23.03
N LYS A 83 11.07 -22.42 22.90
CA LYS A 83 11.28 -23.84 22.58
C LYS A 83 11.96 -24.03 21.24
N GLU A 84 11.65 -23.25 20.22
CA GLU A 84 12.31 -23.35 18.91
C GLU A 84 13.71 -22.72 18.92
N MET A 85 13.95 -21.67 19.71
CA MET A 85 15.28 -21.06 19.86
C MET A 85 16.28 -21.95 20.60
N ASN A 86 15.81 -22.73 21.58
CA ASN A 86 16.64 -23.62 22.40
C ASN A 86 16.90 -25.00 21.75
N LYS A 87 16.47 -25.20 20.50
CA LYS A 87 16.76 -26.43 19.73
C LYS A 87 18.07 -26.38 18.93
N ASN A 88 18.76 -25.24 18.93
CA ASN A 88 20.13 -25.08 18.41
C ASN A 88 21.14 -25.04 19.56
#